data_AF-A0A6N6WNX5-F1
#
_entry.id   AF-A0A6N6WNX5-F1
#
_cell.length_a   1.000
_cell.length_b   1.000
_cell.length_c   1.000
_cell.angle_alpha   90.00
_cell.angle_beta   90.00
_cell.angle_gamma   90.00
#
_symmetry.space_group_name_H-M   'P 1'
#
loop_
_entity.id
_entity.type
_entity.pdbx_description
1 polymer ?
#
loop_
_entity_poly.entity_id
_entity_poly.type
_entity_poly.pdbx_seq_one_letter_code
_entity_poly.pdbx_strand_id
1 'polypeptide(L)'
;MKKATCLTDDQRWQSVLARDPNADGEFVFAVRTTGIFCRPSCRARHALRENVSFYANASEALAAGFRPCKRCQPDKANPRQHRLDKITHACRLLEQETPVTLEALADQVAMSPFHLHRLFKATTGMTPKAW
;
A
#
# COMPACT_ATOMS: atom_id res chain seq x y z
N MET A 1 -20.91 -7.02 -16.08
CA MET A 1 -20.55 -8.40 -15.72
C MET A 1 -19.04 -8.48 -15.62
N LYS A 2 -18.50 -8.67 -14.40
CA LYS A 2 -17.07 -8.65 -14.11
C LYS A 2 -16.41 -9.86 -14.81
N LYS A 3 -15.56 -9.62 -15.82
CA LYS A 3 -14.69 -10.67 -16.37
C LYS A 3 -13.80 -11.14 -15.23
N ALA A 4 -14.05 -12.34 -14.73
CA ALA A 4 -13.06 -13.09 -13.98
C ALA A 4 -11.94 -13.40 -14.97
N THR A 5 -10.98 -12.49 -15.09
CA THR A 5 -9.73 -12.76 -15.78
C THR A 5 -9.00 -13.80 -14.96
N CYS A 6 -9.07 -15.06 -15.38
CA CYS A 6 -8.10 -16.07 -14.99
C CYS A 6 -6.73 -15.62 -15.50
N LEU A 7 -6.09 -14.73 -14.76
CA LEU A 7 -4.73 -14.28 -15.05
C LEU A 7 -3.82 -15.51 -14.96
N THR A 8 -3.13 -15.83 -16.05
CA THR A 8 -2.09 -16.85 -16.03
C THR A 8 -0.95 -16.38 -15.14
N ASP A 9 -0.14 -17.31 -14.64
CA ASP A 9 1.01 -16.97 -13.79
C ASP A 9 2.00 -16.05 -14.50
N ASP A 10 2.10 -16.13 -15.83
CA ASP A 10 2.92 -15.22 -16.62
C ASP A 10 2.34 -13.80 -16.68
N GLN A 11 1.01 -13.66 -16.77
CA GLN A 11 0.37 -12.35 -16.68
C GLN A 11 0.54 -11.74 -15.29
N ARG A 12 0.39 -12.55 -14.23
CA ARG A 12 0.68 -12.13 -12.85
C ARG A 12 2.13 -11.69 -12.71
N TRP A 13 3.06 -12.42 -13.33
CA TRP A 13 4.47 -12.06 -13.32
C TRP A 13 4.74 -10.73 -14.03
N GLN A 14 4.10 -10.48 -15.18
CA GLN A 14 4.20 -9.20 -15.87
C GLN A 14 3.69 -8.04 -15.00
N SER A 15 2.58 -8.22 -14.28
CA SER A 15 2.09 -7.21 -13.33
C SER A 15 3.08 -6.93 -12.19
N VAL A 16 3.78 -7.96 -11.69
CA VAL A 16 4.86 -7.80 -10.71
C VAL A 16 6.04 -7.04 -11.30
N LEU A 17 6.48 -7.38 -12.52
CA LEU A 17 7.58 -6.69 -13.20
C LEU A 17 7.24 -5.22 -13.48
N ALA A 18 6.01 -4.94 -13.90
CA ALA A 18 5.49 -3.60 -14.13
C ALA A 18 5.21 -2.82 -12.84
N ARG A 19 5.20 -3.49 -11.68
CA ARG A 19 4.79 -2.94 -10.38
C ARG A 19 3.41 -2.28 -10.42
N ASP A 20 2.48 -2.94 -11.10
CA ASP A 20 1.14 -2.40 -11.35
C ASP A 20 0.34 -2.30 -10.03
N PRO A 21 -0.03 -1.09 -9.59
CA PRO A 21 -0.88 -0.90 -8.41
C PRO A 21 -2.30 -1.42 -8.59
N ASN A 22 -2.78 -1.62 -9.83
CA ASN A 22 -4.12 -2.15 -10.09
C ASN A 22 -4.22 -3.65 -9.77
N ALA A 23 -3.11 -4.38 -9.87
CA ALA A 23 -3.02 -5.78 -9.48
C ALA A 23 -2.93 -5.96 -7.95
N ASP A 24 -2.73 -4.88 -7.19
CA ASP A 24 -2.72 -4.95 -5.73
C ASP A 24 -4.11 -5.35 -5.19
N GLY A 25 -4.17 -6.51 -4.55
CA GLY A 25 -5.41 -7.06 -4.00
C GLY A 25 -6.09 -8.11 -4.89
N GLU A 26 -5.64 -8.28 -6.13
CA GLU A 26 -6.07 -9.42 -6.96
C GLU A 26 -5.30 -10.69 -6.62
N PHE A 27 -4.01 -10.57 -6.30
CA PHE A 27 -3.15 -11.66 -5.86
C PHE A 27 -1.98 -11.14 -5.03
N VAL A 28 -1.26 -12.05 -4.38
CA VAL A 28 0.04 -11.80 -3.75
C VAL A 28 1.07 -12.77 -4.33
N PHE A 29 2.34 -12.36 -4.36
CA PHE A 29 3.43 -13.23 -4.77
C PHE A 29 4.34 -13.51 -3.58
N ALA A 30 4.81 -14.74 -3.47
CA ALA A 30 5.74 -15.16 -2.44
C ALA A 30 7.06 -15.61 -3.04
N VAL A 31 8.15 -15.33 -2.34
CA VAL A 31 9.50 -15.67 -2.77
C VAL A 31 10.02 -16.79 -1.87
N ARG A 32 10.25 -17.98 -2.44
CA ARG A 32 10.66 -19.18 -1.69
C ARG A 32 11.98 -18.99 -0.94
N THR A 33 12.93 -18.26 -1.52
CA THR A 33 14.28 -18.07 -0.94
C THR A 33 14.28 -17.16 0.28
N THR A 34 13.33 -16.23 0.38
CA THR A 34 13.23 -15.31 1.53
C THR A 34 12.14 -15.71 2.50
N GLY A 35 11.19 -16.55 2.09
CA GLY A 35 10.00 -16.87 2.88
C GLY A 35 9.10 -15.66 3.10
N ILE A 36 9.13 -14.69 2.18
CA ILE A 36 8.37 -13.44 2.25
C ILE A 36 7.36 -13.37 1.10
N PHE A 37 6.14 -12.94 1.40
CA PHE A 37 5.15 -12.57 0.39
C PHE A 37 4.92 -11.06 0.32
N CYS A 38 4.58 -10.60 -0.88
CA CYS A 38 4.51 -9.20 -1.29
C CYS A 38 3.29 -8.94 -2.18
N ARG A 39 2.93 -7.66 -2.31
CA ARG A 39 1.99 -7.18 -3.33
C ARG A 39 2.70 -6.96 -4.68
N PRO A 40 2.00 -7.04 -5.82
CA PRO A 40 2.56 -6.76 -7.13
C PRO A 40 3.27 -5.41 -7.27
N SER A 41 2.77 -4.33 -6.64
CA SER A 41 3.39 -3.00 -6.67
C SER A 41 4.64 -2.83 -5.78
N CYS A 42 5.11 -3.91 -5.14
CA CYS A 42 6.19 -3.81 -4.16
C CYS A 42 7.49 -3.31 -4.80
N ARG A 43 8.09 -2.27 -4.20
CA ARG A 43 9.36 -1.67 -4.64
C ARG A 43 10.60 -2.49 -4.26
N ALA A 44 10.43 -3.68 -3.69
CA ALA A 44 11.55 -4.56 -3.43
C ALA A 44 12.23 -4.99 -4.74
N ARG A 45 13.51 -5.41 -4.66
CA ARG A 45 14.19 -6.01 -5.80
C ARG A 45 13.42 -7.27 -6.19
N HIS A 46 13.12 -7.43 -7.49
CA HIS A 46 12.43 -8.64 -7.96
C HIS A 46 13.34 -9.85 -7.78
N ALA A 47 12.76 -10.94 -7.28
CA ALA A 47 13.43 -12.23 -7.25
C ALA A 47 13.44 -12.86 -8.65
N LEU A 48 14.22 -13.92 -8.84
CA LEU A 48 14.15 -14.70 -10.07
C LEU A 48 12.79 -15.40 -10.17
N ARG A 49 12.22 -15.46 -11.37
CA ARG A 49 10.87 -16.01 -11.64
C ARG A 49 10.67 -17.43 -11.08
N GLU A 50 11.71 -18.26 -11.14
CA GLU A 50 11.73 -19.63 -10.61
C GLU A 50 11.52 -19.72 -9.09
N ASN A 51 11.81 -18.63 -8.37
CA ASN A 51 11.69 -18.55 -6.92
C ASN A 51 10.35 -17.95 -6.49
N VAL A 52 9.46 -17.62 -7.44
CA VAL A 52 8.22 -16.89 -7.20
C VAL A 52 7.01 -17.80 -7.39
N SER A 53 6.12 -17.76 -6.41
CA SER A 53 4.81 -18.43 -6.43
C SER A 53 3.71 -17.40 -6.20
N PHE A 54 2.53 -17.62 -6.79
CA PHE A 54 1.39 -16.72 -6.65
C PHE A 54 0.30 -17.34 -5.77
N TYR A 55 -0.34 -16.51 -4.96
CA TYR A 55 -1.47 -16.89 -4.10
C TYR A 55 -2.60 -15.88 -4.30
N ALA A 56 -3.85 -16.30 -4.14
CA ALA A 56 -4.98 -15.40 -4.38
C ALA A 56 -5.08 -14.30 -3.31
N ASN A 57 -4.68 -14.58 -2.08
CA ASN A 57 -4.77 -13.65 -0.97
C ASN A 57 -3.64 -13.85 0.06
N ALA A 58 -3.51 -12.90 0.98
CA ALA A 58 -2.52 -12.94 2.04
C ALA A 58 -2.71 -14.14 2.99
N SER A 59 -3.94 -14.58 3.21
CA SER A 59 -4.26 -15.72 4.10
C SER A 59 -3.71 -17.04 3.55
N GLU A 60 -3.81 -17.27 2.24
CA GLU A 60 -3.22 -18.43 1.57
C GLU A 60 -1.69 -18.43 1.67
N ALA A 61 -1.05 -17.27 1.47
CA ALA A 61 0.40 -17.14 1.61
C ALA A 61 0.86 -17.38 3.07
N LEU A 62 0.09 -16.90 4.05
CA LEU A 62 0.33 -17.17 5.47
C LEU A 62 0.18 -18.66 5.81
N ALA A 63 -0.88 -19.31 5.29
CA ALA A 63 -1.12 -20.74 5.47
C ALA A 63 -0.01 -21.59 4.83
N ALA A 64 0.58 -21.12 3.73
CA ALA A 64 1.75 -21.72 3.09
C ALA A 64 3.08 -21.43 3.83
N GLY A 65 3.05 -20.72 4.96
CA GLY A 65 4.22 -20.47 5.81
C GLY A 65 5.05 -19.24 5.45
N PHE A 66 4.56 -18.37 4.57
CA PHE A 66 5.26 -17.13 4.21
C PHE A 66 4.94 -16.00 5.18
N ARG A 67 5.91 -15.12 5.41
CA ARG A 67 5.76 -13.93 6.26
C ARG A 67 5.45 -12.68 5.42
N PRO A 68 4.63 -11.74 5.92
CA PRO A 68 4.29 -10.54 5.17
C PRO A 68 5.50 -9.60 5.04
N CYS A 69 5.67 -9.02 3.86
CA CYS A 69 6.72 -8.04 3.63
C CYS A 69 6.48 -6.76 4.43
N LYS A 70 7.49 -6.34 5.21
CA LYS A 70 7.42 -5.12 6.03
C LYS A 70 7.31 -3.82 5.20
N ARG A 71 7.69 -3.85 3.92
CA ARG A 71 7.65 -2.67 3.02
C ARG A 71 6.28 -2.45 2.41
N CYS A 72 5.70 -3.47 1.77
CA CYS A 72 4.39 -3.35 1.12
C CYS A 72 3.22 -3.76 2.03
N GLN A 73 3.51 -4.35 3.20
CA GLN A 73 2.54 -4.77 4.22
C GLN A 73 1.29 -5.40 3.59
N PRO A 74 1.46 -6.51 2.85
CA PRO A 74 0.39 -7.14 2.06
C PRO A 74 -0.76 -7.68 2.93
N ASP A 75 -0.49 -7.86 4.22
CA ASP A 75 -1.43 -8.22 5.28
C ASP A 75 -2.39 -7.07 5.68
N LYS A 76 -1.97 -5.81 5.51
CA LYS A 76 -2.78 -4.66 5.89
C LYS A 76 -3.71 -4.23 4.75
N ALA A 77 -4.79 -3.53 5.10
CA ALA A 77 -5.71 -2.95 4.10
C ALA A 77 -4.99 -2.02 3.11
N ASN A 78 -5.62 -1.76 1.97
CA ASN A 78 -5.09 -0.99 0.84
C ASN A 78 -4.30 0.26 1.30
N PRO A 79 -2.99 0.38 1.00
CA PRO A 79 -2.16 1.51 1.41
C PRO A 79 -2.73 2.85 0.98
N ARG A 80 -3.51 2.88 -0.11
CA ARG A 80 -4.23 4.07 -0.56
C ARG A 80 -5.35 4.44 0.40
N GLN A 81 -6.16 3.47 0.84
CA GLN A 81 -7.25 3.71 1.79
C GLN A 81 -6.68 4.21 3.12
N HIS A 82 -5.66 3.55 3.67
CA HIS A 82 -5.03 3.98 4.91
C HIS A 82 -4.43 5.39 4.81
N ARG A 83 -3.93 5.80 3.64
CA ARG A 83 -3.49 7.19 3.39
C ARG A 83 -4.67 8.16 3.38
N LEU A 84 -5.77 7.81 2.72
CA LEU A 84 -6.98 8.63 2.68
C LEU A 84 -7.57 8.80 4.08
N ASP A 85 -7.68 7.73 4.86
CA ASP A 85 -8.20 7.77 6.23
C ASP A 85 -7.38 8.73 7.11
N LYS A 86 -6.05 8.75 6.94
CA LYS A 86 -5.16 9.71 7.62
C LYS A 86 -5.39 11.16 7.18
N ILE A 87 -5.65 11.40 5.89
CA ILE A 87 -5.98 12.75 5.40
C ILE A 87 -7.35 13.19 5.91
N THR A 88 -8.36 12.31 5.91
CA THR A 88 -9.67 12.62 6.49
C THR A 88 -9.56 12.94 7.98
N HIS A 89 -8.72 12.23 8.72
CA HIS A 89 -8.43 12.57 10.12
C HIS A 89 -7.75 13.95 10.24
N ALA A 90 -6.77 14.25 9.38
CA ALA A 90 -6.12 15.56 9.35
C ALA A 90 -7.09 16.72 9.06
N CYS A 91 -8.00 16.55 8.09
CA CYS A 91 -9.03 17.55 7.77
C CYS A 91 -9.92 17.86 8.99
N ARG A 92 -10.38 16.82 9.71
CA ARG A 92 -11.20 17.00 10.93
C ARG A 92 -10.46 17.71 12.06
N LEU A 93 -9.14 17.57 12.14
CA LEU A 93 -8.32 18.28 13.12
C LEU A 93 -8.12 19.76 12.75
N LEU A 94 -8.06 20.07 11.46
CA LEU A 94 -7.95 21.45 10.95
C LEU A 94 -9.29 22.21 11.00
N GLU A 95 -10.42 21.50 10.99
CA GLU A 95 -11.76 22.09 11.16
C GLU A 95 -12.04 22.59 12.60
N GLN A 96 -11.12 22.38 13.55
CA GLN A 96 -11.24 22.87 14.92
C GLN A 96 -10.80 24.33 15.03
N GLU A 97 -11.43 25.11 15.92
CA GLU A 97 -11.14 26.55 16.08
C GLU A 97 -9.71 26.86 16.56
N THR A 98 -9.01 25.88 17.12
CA THR A 98 -7.63 26.05 17.58
C THR A 98 -6.64 25.89 16.42
N PRO A 99 -5.76 26.88 16.18
CA PRO A 99 -4.74 26.77 15.13
C PRO A 99 -3.74 25.65 15.48
N VAL A 100 -3.73 24.59 14.66
CA VAL A 100 -2.82 23.45 14.84
C VAL A 100 -1.56 23.65 14.00
N THR A 101 -0.39 23.49 14.60
CA THR A 101 0.88 23.51 13.84
C THR A 101 1.02 22.24 13.00
N LEU A 102 1.78 22.34 11.91
CA LEU A 102 1.97 21.20 11.01
C LEU A 102 2.67 20.02 11.73
N GLU A 103 3.51 20.29 12.72
CA GLU A 103 4.15 19.28 13.57
C GLU A 103 3.14 18.56 14.46
N ALA A 104 2.28 19.31 15.17
CA ALA A 104 1.25 18.72 16.01
C ALA A 104 0.24 17.89 15.20
N LEU A 105 -0.08 18.34 13.99
CA LEU A 105 -0.93 17.59 13.06
C LEU A 105 -0.26 16.29 12.59
N ALA A 106 1.03 16.36 12.25
CA ALA A 106 1.85 15.23 11.85
C ALA A 106 1.96 14.15 12.94
N ASP A 107 2.13 14.57 14.20
CA ASP A 107 2.17 13.66 15.34
C ASP A 107 0.84 12.94 15.55
N GLN A 108 -0.28 13.67 15.47
CA GLN A 108 -1.63 13.08 15.61
C GLN A 108 -1.95 12.06 14.51
N VAL A 109 -1.52 12.30 13.27
CA VAL A 109 -1.71 11.34 12.18
C VAL A 109 -0.60 10.29 12.07
N ALA A 110 0.38 10.30 13.00
CA ALA A 110 1.57 9.44 12.98
C ALA A 110 2.25 9.41 11.60
N MET A 111 2.56 10.60 11.05
CA MET A 111 3.30 10.77 9.80
C MET A 111 4.34 11.87 9.96
N SER A 112 5.46 11.78 9.25
CA SER A 112 6.41 12.90 9.22
C SER A 112 5.75 14.15 8.60
N PRO A 113 6.07 15.36 9.10
CA PRO A 113 5.63 16.65 8.55
C PRO A 113 5.66 16.75 7.01
N PHE A 114 6.79 16.40 6.40
CA PHE A 114 6.98 16.45 4.96
C PHE A 114 6.05 15.52 4.18
N HIS A 115 5.85 14.30 4.69
CA HIS A 115 4.99 13.31 4.06
C HIS A 115 3.52 13.71 4.18
N LEU A 116 3.10 14.22 5.34
CA LEU A 116 1.75 14.77 5.53
C LEU A 116 1.50 15.92 4.55
N HIS A 117 2.38 16.91 4.49
CA HIS A 117 2.23 18.06 3.61
C HIS A 117 2.08 17.65 2.13
N ARG A 118 2.93 16.74 1.66
CA ARG A 118 2.88 16.23 0.28
C ARG A 118 1.61 15.43 0.01
N LEU A 119 1.21 14.57 0.94
CA LEU A 119 0.03 13.72 0.78
C LEU A 119 -1.27 14.53 0.83
N PHE A 120 -1.34 15.51 1.72
CA PHE A 120 -2.48 16.41 1.87
C PHE A 120 -2.67 17.20 0.57
N LYS A 121 -1.63 17.88 0.07
CA LYS A 121 -1.69 18.60 -1.20
C LYS A 121 -2.06 17.72 -2.40
N ALA A 122 -1.55 16.49 -2.46
CA ALA A 122 -1.88 15.55 -3.52
C ALA A 122 -3.35 15.06 -3.47
N THR A 123 -3.99 15.14 -2.31
CA THR A 123 -5.35 14.63 -2.08
C THR A 123 -6.40 15.74 -2.14
N THR A 124 -6.16 16.85 -1.46
CA THR A 124 -7.10 17.98 -1.33
C THR A 124 -6.83 19.12 -2.31
N GLY A 125 -5.63 19.15 -2.92
CA GLY A 125 -5.18 20.24 -3.81
C GLY A 125 -4.60 21.46 -3.07
N MET A 126 -4.79 21.57 -1.76
CA MET A 126 -4.35 22.70 -0.94
C MET A 126 -3.29 22.27 0.09
N THR A 127 -2.56 23.21 0.70
CA THR A 127 -1.65 22.88 1.81
C THR A 127 -2.43 22.84 3.13
N PRO A 128 -1.97 22.10 4.16
CA PRO A 128 -2.63 22.09 5.47
C PRO A 128 -2.82 23.47 6.12
N LYS A 129 -2.02 24.47 5.73
CA LYS A 129 -2.13 25.86 6.22
C LYS A 129 -3.17 26.68 5.44
N ALA A 130 -3.49 26.26 4.22
CA ALA A 130 -4.44 26.95 3.34
C ALA A 130 -5.84 26.31 3.38
N TRP A 131 -5.96 25.12 3.96
CA TRP A 131 -7.21 24.47 4.32
C TRP A 131 -7.82 25.18 5.51
#